data_AF-A0A965RGT0-F1
#
_entry.id   AF-A0A965RGT0-F1
#
_cell.length_a   1.000
_cell.length_b   1.000
_cell.length_c   1.000
_cell.angle_alpha   90.00
_cell.angle_beta   90.00
_cell.angle_gamma   90.00
#
_symmetry.space_group_name_H-M   'P 1'
#
loop_
_entity.id
_entity.type
_entity.pdbx_description
1 polymer ?
#
loop_
_entity_poly.entity_id
_entity_poly.type
_entity_poly.pdbx_seq_one_letter_code
_entity_poly.pdbx_strand_id
1 'polypeptide(L)'
;NVSNLGISSGTVRSLGTPGAIGSLAGVNNGTILKSYSVANVSSAAGTEAIGGLVGINNGTVKYAYASGSVTGSTSTRAIGGLIGINSATVTESYATGSVIAGANSGGVGINPRGIGGLIGYSEGTVSSVYATGSVTVSGYGEGVGGLIGFGNSLTLSKAYSTGNIEISGSAQNVGGLIAETLNSTVTDAYATGNVQVAGAGTEVGSLVGIHRNNTISNSYATGQITLGSGSTQGFYGSPNSGGSFLASFWNTTSSGLSTTPGKSGITGLTGAQMQTFSNFSAAGWNTTTWGQISGQNSDFPVMGVGHSALYLRLSSSSGTYGSTPTLSYKLYNNDIAGNEAIGYRLTGTPTWTITKSGTSISSSTLSSTSSAGTYSLTYASGLSMANSSLSVYMGSANTWTINPKTLTGSIASGSSVYGSTLTAGAVTLTGVVNGDSVSTASVVINTAGLLSGAAYLKVGSHLGIQSVSSTLSGTGASNYTFAGATGDYTVTAKTLTGTIGSGSSVYGASLVAGTVSISGVLTGDSVSAANTVTINTTGNTSTSGNLKAGSYTGVQTSAGTLSGADAGNYTYSGATGNYTVSKATLGGSIASGSSVYGAALVPGTATLTTQSRHLHQQANTDTERCRCR
;
A
#
# COMPACT_ATOMS: atom_id res chain seq x y z
N ASN A 1 -13.69 50.31 -12.91
CA ASN A 1 -13.94 49.20 -11.96
C ASN A 1 -14.04 47.91 -12.74
N VAL A 2 -13.17 46.94 -12.43
CA VAL A 2 -13.21 45.58 -12.95
C VAL A 2 -13.55 44.66 -11.78
N SER A 3 -14.54 43.78 -11.94
CA SER A 3 -14.88 42.83 -10.89
C SER A 3 -15.32 41.48 -11.45
N ASN A 4 -15.01 40.40 -10.72
CA ASN A 4 -15.39 39.02 -11.05
C ASN A 4 -14.91 38.56 -12.45
N LEU A 5 -13.75 39.04 -12.90
CA LEU A 5 -13.19 38.69 -14.20
C LEU A 5 -12.00 37.73 -14.04
N GLY A 6 -12.01 36.64 -14.81
CA GLY A 6 -10.94 35.65 -14.81
C GLY A 6 -10.35 35.46 -16.22
N ILE A 7 -9.03 35.55 -16.33
CA ILE A 7 -8.29 35.12 -17.53
C ILE A 7 -7.80 33.69 -17.27
N SER A 8 -8.39 32.71 -17.96
CA SER A 8 -8.18 31.27 -17.71
C SER A 8 -7.07 30.62 -18.54
N SER A 9 -6.50 31.32 -19.52
CA SER A 9 -5.26 30.95 -20.23
C SER A 9 -4.74 32.12 -21.06
N GLY A 10 -3.51 32.03 -21.57
CA GLY A 10 -2.97 32.98 -22.55
C GLY A 10 -1.54 33.45 -22.26
N THR A 11 -1.06 34.38 -23.08
CA THR A 11 0.24 35.03 -22.90
C THR A 11 0.17 36.50 -23.33
N VAL A 12 0.69 37.39 -22.50
CA VAL A 12 0.90 38.80 -22.81
C VAL A 12 2.40 39.04 -22.96
N ARG A 13 2.82 39.47 -24.15
CA ARG A 13 4.23 39.70 -24.46
C ARG A 13 4.42 41.08 -25.07
N SER A 14 5.31 41.87 -24.48
CA SER A 14 5.76 43.11 -25.12
C SER A 14 6.79 42.83 -26.21
N LEU A 15 6.64 43.53 -27.35
CA LEU A 15 7.61 43.54 -28.45
C LEU A 15 8.46 44.84 -28.51
N GLY A 16 8.16 45.82 -27.66
CA GLY A 16 8.86 47.12 -27.57
C GLY A 16 9.16 47.50 -26.13
N THR A 17 9.36 48.79 -25.84
CA THR A 17 9.66 49.35 -24.49
C THR A 17 8.42 49.97 -23.83
N PRO A 18 7.49 49.18 -23.27
CA PRO A 18 6.29 49.71 -22.66
C PRO A 18 6.61 50.35 -21.31
N GLY A 19 5.77 51.31 -20.90
CA GLY A 19 5.75 51.74 -19.50
C GLY A 19 5.32 50.58 -18.60
N ALA A 20 4.09 50.12 -18.73
CA ALA A 20 3.52 49.13 -17.82
C ALA A 20 2.86 47.95 -18.54
N ILE A 21 3.07 46.73 -18.04
CA ILE A 21 2.46 45.50 -18.54
C ILE A 21 1.76 44.77 -17.39
N GLY A 22 0.49 44.46 -17.59
CA GLY A 22 -0.25 43.51 -16.77
C GLY A 22 -1.24 42.76 -17.64
N SER A 23 -1.53 41.50 -17.31
CA SER A 23 -2.45 40.69 -18.13
C SER A 23 -3.88 41.22 -18.12
N LEU A 24 -4.28 41.86 -17.01
CA LEU A 24 -5.59 42.49 -16.88
C LEU A 24 -5.52 44.00 -17.13
N ALA A 25 -4.50 44.68 -16.58
CA ALA A 25 -4.32 46.11 -16.75
C ALA A 25 -2.84 46.50 -16.80
N GLY A 26 -2.44 47.30 -17.80
CA GLY A 26 -1.15 47.99 -17.74
C GLY A 26 -1.11 48.98 -16.57
N VAL A 27 -2.13 49.81 -16.43
CA VAL A 27 -2.28 50.77 -15.32
C VAL A 27 -3.68 50.66 -14.72
N ASN A 28 -3.78 50.56 -13.40
CA ASN A 28 -5.05 50.60 -12.66
C ASN A 28 -5.16 51.91 -11.86
N ASN A 29 -6.12 52.77 -12.23
CA ASN A 29 -6.50 53.97 -11.45
C ASN A 29 -7.83 53.79 -10.68
N GLY A 30 -8.46 52.61 -10.76
CA GLY A 30 -9.76 52.33 -10.13
C GLY A 30 -9.71 51.08 -9.26
N THR A 31 -10.82 50.37 -9.17
CA THR A 31 -10.88 49.11 -8.40
C THR A 31 -10.82 47.89 -9.30
N ILE A 32 -9.95 46.94 -8.95
CA ILE A 32 -9.93 45.55 -9.42
C ILE A 32 -10.33 44.67 -8.23
N LEU A 33 -11.44 43.95 -8.36
CA LEU A 33 -12.05 43.17 -7.28
C LEU A 33 -12.32 41.73 -7.72
N LYS A 34 -11.99 40.72 -6.91
CA LYS A 34 -12.35 39.31 -7.19
C LYS A 34 -11.97 38.85 -8.61
N SER A 35 -10.80 39.28 -9.08
CA SER A 35 -10.39 39.09 -10.47
C SER A 35 -9.03 38.40 -10.53
N TYR A 36 -8.80 37.60 -11.55
CA TYR A 36 -7.59 36.78 -11.62
C TYR A 36 -7.06 36.59 -13.03
N SER A 37 -5.81 36.17 -13.11
CA SER A 37 -5.19 35.77 -14.36
C SER A 37 -4.22 34.60 -14.18
N VAL A 38 -4.31 33.63 -15.09
CA VAL A 38 -3.35 32.52 -15.19
C VAL A 38 -2.42 32.68 -16.41
N ALA A 39 -2.52 33.80 -17.13
CA ALA A 39 -1.73 34.06 -18.32
C ALA A 39 -0.27 34.39 -17.97
N ASN A 40 0.66 33.94 -18.81
CA ASN A 40 2.06 34.31 -18.70
C ASN A 40 2.26 35.76 -19.17
N VAL A 41 3.09 36.54 -18.48
CA VAL A 41 3.40 37.93 -18.83
C VAL A 41 4.90 38.08 -19.05
N SER A 42 5.32 38.65 -20.18
CA SER A 42 6.75 38.77 -20.51
C SER A 42 7.11 40.08 -21.22
N SER A 43 8.32 40.58 -20.96
CA SER A 43 8.95 41.67 -21.70
C SER A 43 10.43 41.39 -21.98
N ALA A 44 10.83 41.54 -23.25
CA ALA A 44 12.22 41.40 -23.67
C ALA A 44 12.98 42.75 -23.75
N ALA A 45 12.30 43.89 -23.57
CA ALA A 45 12.90 45.22 -23.68
C ALA A 45 12.86 45.96 -22.32
N GLY A 46 13.35 47.21 -22.30
CA GLY A 46 13.21 48.09 -21.15
C GLY A 46 11.74 48.33 -20.79
N THR A 47 11.38 48.13 -19.53
CA THR A 47 10.00 48.25 -19.06
C THR A 47 9.98 48.82 -17.65
N GLU A 48 9.09 49.76 -17.40
CA GLU A 48 9.00 50.40 -16.09
C GLU A 48 8.38 49.43 -15.06
N ALA A 49 7.29 48.77 -15.41
CA ALA A 49 6.59 47.87 -14.50
C ALA A 49 6.00 46.66 -15.22
N ILE A 50 6.27 45.46 -14.70
CA ILE A 50 5.61 44.22 -15.14
C ILE A 50 4.97 43.54 -13.94
N GLY A 51 3.67 43.25 -14.05
CA GLY A 51 2.93 42.45 -13.10
C GLY A 51 2.16 41.33 -13.78
N GLY A 52 1.97 40.21 -13.10
CA GLY A 52 1.15 39.13 -13.62
C GLY A 52 -0.31 39.56 -13.86
N LEU A 53 -0.84 40.45 -13.02
CA LEU A 53 -2.19 41.01 -13.17
C LEU A 53 -2.17 42.48 -13.58
N VAL A 54 -1.37 43.31 -12.90
CA VAL A 54 -1.35 44.76 -13.07
C VAL A 54 0.08 45.28 -13.23
N GLY A 55 0.37 46.10 -14.23
CA GLY A 55 1.68 46.75 -14.34
C GLY A 55 1.89 47.78 -13.20
N ILE A 56 1.12 48.87 -13.23
CA ILE A 56 1.12 49.95 -12.22
C ILE A 56 -0.25 50.03 -11.55
N ASN A 57 -0.28 50.03 -10.22
CA ASN A 57 -1.49 50.21 -9.43
C ASN A 57 -1.48 51.55 -8.67
N ASN A 58 -2.39 52.45 -9.06
CA ASN A 58 -2.72 53.70 -8.38
C ASN A 58 -4.10 53.64 -7.70
N GLY A 59 -4.80 52.51 -7.80
CA GLY A 59 -6.13 52.29 -7.24
C GLY A 59 -6.17 51.12 -6.25
N THR A 60 -7.32 50.43 -6.18
CA THR A 60 -7.49 49.30 -5.26
C THR A 60 -7.41 47.97 -6.00
N VAL A 61 -6.62 47.03 -5.49
CA VAL A 61 -6.62 45.62 -5.89
C VAL A 61 -7.04 44.77 -4.70
N LYS A 62 -8.14 44.02 -4.82
CA LYS A 62 -8.71 43.26 -3.71
C LYS A 62 -9.26 41.90 -4.15
N TYR A 63 -9.02 40.85 -3.36
CA TYR A 63 -9.42 39.47 -3.70
C TYR A 63 -8.92 39.01 -5.07
N ALA A 64 -7.71 39.45 -5.45
CA ALA A 64 -7.20 39.24 -6.78
C ALA A 64 -5.97 38.33 -6.78
N TYR A 65 -5.75 37.58 -7.87
CA TYR A 65 -4.56 36.75 -7.95
C TYR A 65 -3.99 36.57 -9.35
N ALA A 66 -2.70 36.23 -9.40
CA ALA A 66 -2.00 35.85 -10.61
C ALA A 66 -1.24 34.53 -10.42
N SER A 67 -1.42 33.57 -11.33
CA SER A 67 -0.73 32.27 -11.28
C SER A 67 0.14 31.96 -12.49
N GLY A 68 0.06 32.76 -13.55
CA GLY A 68 0.97 32.67 -14.69
C GLY A 68 2.36 33.20 -14.37
N SER A 69 3.37 32.74 -15.11
CA SER A 69 4.76 33.19 -14.93
C SER A 69 4.95 34.65 -15.38
N VAL A 70 5.84 35.38 -14.72
CA VAL A 70 6.19 36.76 -15.06
C VAL A 70 7.67 36.84 -15.41
N THR A 71 8.00 37.28 -16.63
CA THR A 71 9.38 37.36 -17.13
C THR A 71 9.76 38.79 -17.51
N GLY A 72 10.73 39.38 -16.80
CA GLY A 72 11.28 40.70 -17.11
C GLY A 72 12.70 40.63 -17.68
N SER A 73 13.05 41.58 -18.54
CA SER A 73 14.40 41.75 -19.08
C SER A 73 15.37 42.36 -18.04
N THR A 74 16.66 42.44 -18.39
CA THR A 74 17.71 43.13 -17.63
C THR A 74 17.44 44.62 -17.39
N SER A 75 16.54 45.21 -18.18
CA SER A 75 16.19 46.64 -18.15
C SER A 75 14.82 46.89 -17.54
N THR A 76 14.24 45.90 -16.84
CA THR A 76 12.96 46.08 -16.16
C THR A 76 13.19 46.73 -14.79
N ARG A 77 12.49 47.81 -14.48
CA ARG A 77 12.64 48.50 -13.19
C ARG A 77 11.94 47.73 -12.06
N ALA A 78 10.68 47.37 -12.24
CA ALA A 78 9.90 46.66 -11.22
C ALA A 78 9.20 45.42 -11.79
N ILE A 79 9.44 44.27 -11.17
CA ILE A 79 8.86 42.97 -11.55
C ILE A 79 8.11 42.42 -10.34
N GLY A 80 6.80 42.17 -10.49
CA GLY A 80 6.00 41.51 -9.46
C GLY A 80 5.18 40.36 -10.02
N GLY A 81 5.01 39.29 -9.24
CA GLY A 81 4.11 38.19 -9.64
C GLY A 81 2.65 38.65 -9.79
N LEU A 82 2.19 39.62 -9.00
CA LEU A 82 0.86 40.24 -9.13
C LEU A 82 0.94 41.64 -9.73
N ILE A 83 1.77 42.52 -9.15
CA ILE A 83 1.84 43.94 -9.49
C ILE A 83 3.28 44.39 -9.70
N GLY A 84 3.60 45.07 -10.79
CA GLY A 84 4.94 45.67 -10.95
C GLY A 84 5.19 46.77 -9.91
N ILE A 85 4.37 47.82 -9.94
CA ILE A 85 4.46 48.99 -9.06
C ILE A 85 3.14 49.25 -8.37
N ASN A 86 3.18 49.47 -7.06
CA ASN A 86 2.01 49.79 -6.25
C ASN A 86 2.18 51.12 -5.51
N SER A 87 1.33 52.10 -5.81
CA SER A 87 1.25 53.39 -5.10
C SER A 87 -0.04 53.52 -4.29
N ALA A 88 -0.80 52.43 -4.13
CA ALA A 88 -2.13 52.44 -3.51
C ALA A 88 -2.43 51.13 -2.74
N THR A 89 -3.69 50.73 -2.64
CA THR A 89 -4.13 49.64 -1.74
C THR A 89 -4.17 48.28 -2.43
N VAL A 90 -3.53 47.29 -1.82
CA VAL A 90 -3.58 45.88 -2.24
C VAL A 90 -3.95 45.01 -1.05
N THR A 91 -5.09 44.34 -1.09
CA THR A 91 -5.56 43.53 0.05
C THR A 91 -6.08 42.16 -0.35
N GLU A 92 -5.86 41.15 0.49
CA GLU A 92 -6.44 39.80 0.30
C GLU A 92 -6.15 39.24 -1.09
N SER A 93 -4.91 39.42 -1.57
CA SER A 93 -4.51 39.14 -2.95
C SER A 93 -3.16 38.42 -2.98
N TYR A 94 -2.92 37.60 -3.99
CA TYR A 94 -1.75 36.71 -3.99
C TYR A 94 -1.17 36.41 -5.37
N ALA A 95 0.06 35.91 -5.38
CA ALA A 95 0.72 35.40 -6.59
C ALA A 95 1.31 34.01 -6.38
N THR A 96 1.11 33.11 -7.34
CA THR A 96 1.69 31.75 -7.30
C THR A 96 2.59 31.43 -8.49
N GLY A 97 2.56 32.25 -9.54
CA GLY A 97 3.43 32.06 -10.70
C GLY A 97 4.87 32.46 -10.41
N SER A 98 5.83 31.79 -11.06
CA SER A 98 7.25 32.13 -10.92
C SER A 98 7.57 33.50 -11.52
N VAL A 99 8.49 34.22 -10.87
CA VAL A 99 9.05 35.48 -11.35
C VAL A 99 10.46 35.23 -11.86
N ILE A 100 10.72 35.57 -13.11
CA ILE A 100 12.00 35.35 -13.80
C ILE A 100 12.52 36.70 -14.27
N ALA A 101 13.68 37.12 -13.77
CA ALA A 101 14.29 38.39 -14.09
C ALA A 101 15.65 38.21 -14.77
N GLY A 102 15.93 39.08 -15.75
CA GLY A 102 17.30 39.28 -16.23
C GLY A 102 18.20 39.92 -15.17
N ALA A 103 19.52 39.87 -15.37
CA ALA A 103 20.49 40.58 -14.54
C ALA A 103 20.12 42.07 -14.44
N ASN A 104 19.96 42.58 -13.23
CA ASN A 104 19.62 43.99 -13.00
C ASN A 104 20.84 44.72 -12.43
N SER A 105 21.76 45.13 -13.32
CA SER A 105 22.97 45.85 -12.91
C SER A 105 22.61 47.16 -12.18
N GLY A 106 23.09 47.29 -10.94
CA GLY A 106 22.93 48.46 -10.08
C GLY A 106 23.69 49.68 -10.60
N GLY A 107 23.08 50.39 -11.54
CA GLY A 107 23.45 51.77 -11.82
C GLY A 107 23.19 52.62 -10.58
N VAL A 108 24.24 52.88 -9.82
CA VAL A 108 24.25 53.77 -8.65
C VAL A 108 23.53 55.08 -8.99
N GLY A 109 22.41 55.34 -8.30
CA GLY A 109 21.66 56.60 -8.34
C GLY A 109 20.67 56.72 -9.50
N ILE A 110 19.38 56.48 -9.23
CA ILE A 110 18.28 57.47 -9.02
C ILE A 110 16.88 56.84 -9.14
N ASN A 111 16.75 55.53 -9.40
CA ASN A 111 15.44 54.87 -9.33
C ASN A 111 15.55 53.46 -8.73
N PRO A 112 14.87 53.16 -7.60
CA PRO A 112 14.92 51.84 -6.98
C PRO A 112 14.38 50.76 -7.94
N ARG A 113 15.17 49.71 -8.14
CA ARG A 113 14.75 48.49 -8.85
C ARG A 113 14.21 47.49 -7.83
N GLY A 114 13.18 46.75 -8.20
CA GLY A 114 12.54 45.81 -7.28
C GLY A 114 12.00 44.58 -7.98
N ILE A 115 12.44 43.41 -7.54
CA ILE A 115 11.95 42.11 -8.00
C ILE A 115 11.25 41.46 -6.80
N GLY A 116 9.94 41.29 -6.88
CA GLY A 116 9.13 40.70 -5.81
C GLY A 116 8.30 39.54 -6.31
N GLY A 117 8.16 38.48 -5.50
CA GLY A 117 7.22 37.41 -5.80
C GLY A 117 5.76 37.87 -5.91
N LEU A 118 5.39 38.96 -5.22
CA LEU A 118 4.07 39.61 -5.35
C LEU A 118 4.17 40.99 -6.00
N ILE A 119 4.99 41.89 -5.44
CA ILE A 119 5.09 43.28 -5.88
C ILE A 119 6.55 43.68 -6.09
N GLY A 120 6.89 44.23 -7.26
CA GLY A 120 8.26 44.71 -7.50
C GLY A 120 8.61 45.89 -6.60
N TYR A 121 7.80 46.95 -6.64
CA TYR A 121 7.97 48.17 -5.87
C TYR A 121 6.66 48.63 -5.24
N SER A 122 6.67 49.04 -3.97
CA SER A 122 5.46 49.51 -3.27
C SER A 122 5.69 50.72 -2.37
N GLU A 123 4.78 51.69 -2.47
CA GLU A 123 4.65 52.82 -1.54
C GLU A 123 3.28 52.90 -0.86
N GLY A 124 2.39 51.96 -1.17
CA GLY A 124 1.04 51.93 -0.64
C GLY A 124 0.82 51.00 0.57
N THR A 125 -0.45 50.77 0.89
CA THR A 125 -0.86 49.81 1.93
C THR A 125 -1.08 48.44 1.31
N VAL A 126 -0.40 47.43 1.85
CA VAL A 126 -0.46 46.05 1.39
C VAL A 126 -0.84 45.16 2.58
N SER A 127 -1.93 44.40 2.49
CA SER A 127 -2.33 43.55 3.62
C SER A 127 -3.03 42.24 3.27
N SER A 128 -2.83 41.21 4.11
CA SER A 128 -3.40 39.87 3.88
C SER A 128 -3.01 39.28 2.52
N VAL A 129 -1.72 39.37 2.18
CA VAL A 129 -1.19 38.98 0.87
C VAL A 129 -0.15 37.88 0.98
N TYR A 130 0.08 37.13 -0.11
CA TYR A 130 1.17 36.18 -0.13
C TYR A 130 1.74 35.88 -1.53
N ALA A 131 2.98 35.37 -1.56
CA ALA A 131 3.61 34.85 -2.76
C ALA A 131 4.21 33.45 -2.54
N THR A 132 3.93 32.52 -3.45
CA THR A 132 4.49 31.15 -3.38
C THR A 132 5.34 30.77 -4.58
N GLY A 133 5.31 31.55 -5.67
CA GLY A 133 6.13 31.31 -6.85
C GLY A 133 7.60 31.61 -6.56
N SER A 134 8.50 30.85 -7.18
CA SER A 134 9.95 31.10 -7.10
C SER A 134 10.33 32.44 -7.75
N VAL A 135 11.39 33.07 -7.25
CA VAL A 135 12.00 34.27 -7.83
C VAL A 135 13.40 33.91 -8.32
N THR A 136 13.61 33.95 -9.64
CA THR A 136 14.89 33.60 -10.26
C THR A 136 15.48 34.81 -10.97
N VAL A 137 16.76 35.08 -10.74
CA VAL A 137 17.52 36.14 -11.42
C VAL A 137 18.71 35.57 -12.18
N SER A 138 18.77 35.81 -13.48
CA SER A 138 19.88 35.39 -14.34
C SER A 138 21.01 36.42 -14.28
N GLY A 139 22.05 36.18 -13.46
CA GLY A 139 23.20 37.08 -13.26
C GLY A 139 23.12 37.89 -11.97
N TYR A 140 23.51 39.16 -12.02
CA TYR A 140 23.52 40.04 -10.85
C TYR A 140 22.09 40.37 -10.39
N GLY A 141 21.84 40.29 -9.09
CA GLY A 141 20.54 40.54 -8.47
C GLY A 141 20.56 41.68 -7.45
N GLU A 142 19.85 42.78 -7.71
CA GLU A 142 19.63 43.87 -6.76
C GLU A 142 18.15 44.00 -6.38
N GLY A 143 17.84 44.18 -5.09
CA GLY A 143 16.47 44.46 -4.67
C GLY A 143 15.52 43.27 -4.90
N VAL A 144 15.97 42.07 -4.53
CA VAL A 144 15.23 40.81 -4.74
C VAL A 144 14.54 40.37 -3.45
N GLY A 145 13.21 40.37 -3.46
CA GLY A 145 12.36 39.97 -2.34
C GLY A 145 11.45 38.80 -2.70
N GLY A 146 11.22 37.88 -1.78
CA GLY A 146 10.28 36.78 -2.02
C GLY A 146 8.82 37.24 -2.08
N LEU A 147 8.49 38.37 -1.44
CA LEU A 147 7.18 39.03 -1.55
C LEU A 147 7.29 40.39 -2.24
N ILE A 148 8.12 41.30 -1.70
CA ILE A 148 8.26 42.67 -2.21
C ILE A 148 9.73 42.98 -2.50
N GLY A 149 10.05 43.49 -3.69
CA GLY A 149 11.40 43.93 -3.99
C GLY A 149 11.80 45.14 -3.14
N PHE A 150 11.12 46.25 -3.32
CA PHE A 150 11.43 47.51 -2.62
C PHE A 150 10.18 48.17 -2.05
N GLY A 151 10.24 48.58 -0.78
CA GLY A 151 9.19 49.31 -0.08
C GLY A 151 9.64 50.70 0.37
N ASN A 152 8.91 51.76 0.02
CA ASN A 152 9.15 53.13 0.50
C ASN A 152 7.86 53.73 1.06
N SER A 153 7.83 54.10 2.34
CA SER A 153 6.59 54.44 3.03
C SER A 153 5.52 53.32 2.96
N LEU A 154 5.97 52.07 2.77
CA LEU A 154 5.12 50.89 2.69
C LEU A 154 4.50 50.59 4.08
N THR A 155 3.22 50.29 4.09
CA THR A 155 2.58 49.61 5.22
C THR A 155 2.22 48.19 4.82
N LEU A 156 3.01 47.21 5.28
CA LEU A 156 2.78 45.79 5.05
C LEU A 156 2.24 45.14 6.33
N SER A 157 1.09 44.46 6.24
CA SER A 157 0.59 43.67 7.36
C SER A 157 0.02 42.32 6.92
N LYS A 158 0.14 41.30 7.76
CA LYS A 158 -0.42 39.98 7.47
C LYS A 158 0.04 39.41 6.13
N ALA A 159 1.34 39.18 5.99
CA ALA A 159 1.90 38.79 4.70
C ALA A 159 2.90 37.64 4.77
N TYR A 160 3.00 36.83 3.72
CA TYR A 160 4.04 35.80 3.68
C TYR A 160 4.61 35.47 2.31
N SER A 161 5.84 34.95 2.29
CA SER A 161 6.48 34.37 1.11
C SER A 161 6.99 32.96 1.40
N THR A 162 6.71 32.02 0.50
CA THR A 162 7.25 30.65 0.56
C THR A 162 8.06 30.25 -0.66
N GLY A 163 8.08 31.10 -1.70
CA GLY A 163 8.84 30.86 -2.92
C GLY A 163 10.35 30.99 -2.67
N ASN A 164 11.13 30.08 -3.23
CA ASN A 164 12.59 30.15 -3.18
C ASN A 164 13.10 31.33 -4.03
N ILE A 165 14.19 31.93 -3.59
CA ILE A 165 14.93 32.96 -4.33
C ILE A 165 16.23 32.33 -4.83
N GLU A 166 16.46 32.41 -6.14
CA GLU A 166 17.65 31.86 -6.80
C GLU A 166 18.32 32.94 -7.67
N ILE A 167 19.53 33.34 -7.28
CA ILE A 167 20.33 34.35 -8.00
C ILE A 167 21.61 33.66 -8.48
N SER A 168 21.78 33.59 -9.80
CA SER A 168 22.90 32.86 -10.43
C SER A 168 24.23 33.63 -10.45
N GLY A 169 24.22 34.94 -10.15
CA GLY A 169 25.41 35.76 -9.99
C GLY A 169 25.58 36.28 -8.56
N SER A 170 26.30 37.41 -8.42
CA SER A 170 26.38 38.16 -7.17
C SER A 170 25.07 38.90 -6.89
N ALA A 171 24.81 39.25 -5.64
CA ALA A 171 23.59 39.93 -5.26
C ALA A 171 23.80 41.00 -4.18
N GLN A 172 22.96 42.01 -4.22
CA GLN A 172 22.85 43.03 -3.19
C GLN A 172 21.37 43.22 -2.80
N ASN A 173 21.11 43.44 -1.52
CA ASN A 173 19.77 43.70 -0.98
C ASN A 173 18.82 42.57 -1.34
N VAL A 174 18.93 41.46 -0.60
CA VAL A 174 18.09 40.29 -0.82
C VAL A 174 17.39 39.94 0.48
N GLY A 175 16.07 39.78 0.42
CA GLY A 175 15.26 39.41 1.56
C GLY A 175 14.30 38.29 1.23
N GLY A 176 14.21 37.27 2.08
CA GLY A 176 13.22 36.20 1.87
C GLY A 176 11.78 36.73 1.81
N LEU A 177 11.46 37.82 2.53
CA LEU A 177 10.19 38.55 2.41
C LEU A 177 10.35 39.84 1.58
N ILE A 178 11.20 40.76 2.04
CA ILE A 178 11.37 42.08 1.42
C ILE A 178 12.84 42.39 1.21
N ALA A 179 13.24 42.81 0.01
CA ALA A 179 14.64 43.12 -0.23
C ALA A 179 15.09 44.40 0.49
N GLU A 180 14.36 45.50 0.32
CA GLU A 180 14.62 46.76 1.01
C GLU A 180 13.33 47.44 1.48
N THR A 181 13.41 48.04 2.66
CA THR A 181 12.37 48.90 3.22
C THR A 181 12.94 50.26 3.63
N LEU A 182 12.22 51.33 3.35
CA LEU A 182 12.52 52.72 3.74
C LEU A 182 11.27 53.39 4.33
N ASN A 183 11.36 53.99 5.51
CA ASN A 183 10.25 54.67 6.20
C ASN A 183 8.93 53.85 6.25
N SER A 184 9.04 52.54 6.36
CA SER A 184 7.99 51.54 6.21
C SER A 184 7.67 50.83 7.53
N THR A 185 6.47 50.26 7.62
CA THR A 185 6.04 49.39 8.72
C THR A 185 5.74 47.99 8.19
N VAL A 186 6.29 46.96 8.83
CA VAL A 186 6.01 45.56 8.51
C VAL A 186 5.54 44.85 9.77
N THR A 187 4.31 44.36 9.78
CA THR A 187 3.71 43.69 10.93
C THR A 187 3.13 42.33 10.54
N ASP A 188 3.23 41.35 11.43
CA ASP A 188 2.63 40.03 11.23
C ASP A 188 3.03 39.39 9.89
N ALA A 189 4.32 39.13 9.67
CA ALA A 189 4.79 38.63 8.39
C ALA A 189 5.80 37.48 8.50
N TYR A 190 5.85 36.60 7.50
CA TYR A 190 6.82 35.52 7.53
C TYR A 190 7.37 35.08 6.17
N ALA A 191 8.61 34.58 6.18
CA ALA A 191 9.27 34.02 4.99
C ALA A 191 9.85 32.63 5.27
N THR A 192 9.51 31.66 4.42
CA THR A 192 10.01 30.28 4.54
C THR A 192 10.80 29.79 3.33
N GLY A 193 10.75 30.52 2.21
CA GLY A 193 11.52 30.18 1.01
C GLY A 193 13.02 30.32 1.22
N ASN A 194 13.79 29.39 0.65
CA ASN A 194 15.25 29.45 0.72
C ASN A 194 15.81 30.57 -0.17
N VAL A 195 16.92 31.17 0.25
CA VAL A 195 17.64 32.21 -0.50
C VAL A 195 19.00 31.66 -0.92
N GLN A 196 19.18 31.48 -2.23
CA GLN A 196 20.42 31.03 -2.84
C GLN A 196 21.02 32.14 -3.69
N VAL A 197 22.26 32.54 -3.38
CA VAL A 197 23.08 33.44 -4.19
C VAL A 197 24.34 32.67 -4.59
N ALA A 198 24.53 32.42 -5.89
CA ALA A 198 25.67 31.64 -6.36
C ALA A 198 27.01 32.42 -6.26
N GLY A 199 26.96 33.74 -6.40
CA GLY A 199 28.12 34.63 -6.29
C GLY A 199 28.29 35.25 -4.90
N ALA A 200 28.86 36.46 -4.87
CA ALA A 200 28.99 37.24 -3.64
C ALA A 200 27.63 37.83 -3.23
N GLY A 201 27.20 37.62 -1.99
CA GLY A 201 26.01 38.22 -1.41
C GLY A 201 26.35 39.34 -0.43
N THR A 202 25.80 40.53 -0.64
CA THR A 202 25.87 41.65 0.30
C THR A 202 24.48 42.03 0.77
N GLU A 203 24.30 42.22 2.08
CA GLU A 203 23.02 42.63 2.67
C GLU A 203 21.89 41.64 2.35
N VAL A 204 22.18 40.34 2.54
CA VAL A 204 21.23 39.24 2.38
C VAL A 204 20.65 38.83 3.73
N GLY A 205 19.32 38.80 3.86
CA GLY A 205 18.61 38.33 5.05
C GLY A 205 17.46 37.38 4.71
N SER A 206 17.10 36.52 5.65
CA SER A 206 16.04 35.52 5.48
C SER A 206 14.65 36.15 5.57
N LEU A 207 14.49 37.29 6.25
CA LEU A 207 13.28 38.11 6.17
C LEU A 207 13.53 39.35 5.29
N VAL A 208 14.53 40.15 5.64
CA VAL A 208 14.75 41.47 5.04
C VAL A 208 16.20 41.72 4.65
N GLY A 209 16.48 42.28 3.49
CA GLY A 209 17.85 42.70 3.16
C GLY A 209 18.23 43.96 3.96
N ILE A 210 17.65 45.09 3.59
CA ILE A 210 17.86 46.40 4.25
C ILE A 210 16.57 46.92 4.91
N HIS A 211 16.71 47.53 6.08
CA HIS A 211 15.63 48.22 6.80
C HIS A 211 16.04 49.60 7.34
N ARG A 212 15.75 50.67 6.58
CA ARG A 212 16.06 52.07 6.94
C ARG A 212 14.85 52.79 7.56
N ASN A 213 14.97 53.19 8.83
CA ASN A 213 13.95 53.95 9.58
C ASN A 213 12.59 53.24 9.62
N ASN A 214 12.60 51.92 9.80
CA ASN A 214 11.41 51.07 9.79
C ASN A 214 11.13 50.48 11.16
N THR A 215 9.90 49.96 11.32
CA THR A 215 9.55 49.01 12.38
C THR A 215 9.11 47.70 11.74
N ILE A 216 9.81 46.62 12.08
CA ILE A 216 9.44 45.25 11.70
C ILE A 216 9.03 44.52 12.98
N SER A 217 7.79 44.06 13.06
CA SER A 217 7.26 43.42 14.26
C SER A 217 6.45 42.17 14.00
N ASN A 218 6.38 41.30 15.02
CA ASN A 218 5.64 40.04 14.99
C ASN A 218 5.92 39.21 13.73
N SER A 219 7.17 39.16 13.32
CA SER A 219 7.56 38.59 12.04
C SER A 219 8.62 37.52 12.22
N TYR A 220 8.65 36.53 11.32
CA TYR A 220 9.65 35.48 11.40
C TYR A 220 10.16 34.97 10.06
N ALA A 221 11.36 34.39 10.06
CA ALA A 221 11.88 33.71 8.87
C ALA A 221 12.53 32.37 9.17
N THR A 222 12.34 31.41 8.28
CA THR A 222 12.87 30.04 8.39
C THR A 222 13.66 29.59 7.17
N GLY A 223 13.61 30.34 6.07
CA GLY A 223 14.35 30.02 4.84
C GLY A 223 15.86 29.94 5.09
N GLN A 224 16.51 28.93 4.52
CA GLN A 224 17.96 28.79 4.54
C GLN A 224 18.61 29.81 3.61
N ILE A 225 19.71 30.41 4.05
CA ILE A 225 20.54 31.29 3.22
C ILE A 225 21.80 30.53 2.80
N THR A 226 22.06 30.50 1.50
CA THR A 226 23.29 29.94 0.94
C THR A 226 23.94 30.96 0.02
N LEU A 227 25.17 31.36 0.33
CA LEU A 227 25.95 32.35 -0.43
C LEU A 227 27.22 31.69 -0.96
N GLY A 228 27.60 31.98 -2.22
CA GLY A 228 28.90 31.55 -2.75
C GLY A 228 30.07 32.23 -2.06
N SER A 229 29.90 33.50 -1.68
CA SER A 229 30.79 34.24 -0.76
C SER A 229 30.05 35.43 -0.13
N GLY A 230 30.61 36.02 0.93
CA GLY A 230 29.99 37.13 1.67
C GLY A 230 29.51 36.70 3.06
N SER A 231 28.77 37.59 3.73
CA SER A 231 28.22 37.33 5.07
C SER A 231 26.76 37.77 5.14
N THR A 232 26.03 37.12 6.04
CA THR A 232 24.64 37.43 6.37
C THR A 232 24.49 37.53 7.88
N GLN A 233 23.54 38.34 8.34
CA GLN A 233 23.12 38.36 9.75
C GLN A 233 21.90 37.45 9.98
N GLY A 234 21.62 36.50 9.09
CA GLY A 234 20.52 35.54 9.25
C GLY A 234 19.19 36.20 8.96
N PHE A 235 18.56 36.86 9.93
CA PHE A 235 17.23 37.47 9.76
C PHE A 235 17.23 38.69 8.84
N TYR A 236 18.26 39.53 8.96
CA TYR A 236 18.43 40.75 8.17
C TYR A 236 19.81 40.81 7.49
N GLY A 237 19.95 41.64 6.46
CA GLY A 237 21.20 41.82 5.73
C GLY A 237 22.12 42.93 6.25
N SER A 238 21.57 44.11 6.56
CA SER A 238 22.37 45.33 6.84
C SER A 238 22.36 45.74 8.33
N PRO A 239 23.46 45.57 9.10
CA PRO A 239 23.52 45.84 10.53
C PRO A 239 23.48 47.32 10.92
N ASN A 240 23.91 48.21 10.04
CA ASN A 240 24.03 49.64 10.33
C ASN A 240 22.81 50.46 9.87
N SER A 241 21.74 49.80 9.44
CA SER A 241 20.52 50.48 8.98
C SER A 241 19.68 50.98 10.17
N GLY A 242 19.01 52.13 10.05
CA GLY A 242 18.35 52.83 11.17
C GLY A 242 17.01 52.29 11.66
N GLY A 243 16.59 51.06 11.29
CA GLY A 243 15.30 50.48 11.72
C GLY A 243 15.37 49.60 12.97
N SER A 244 14.20 49.36 13.57
CA SER A 244 13.98 48.58 14.78
C SER A 244 13.18 47.30 14.51
N PHE A 245 13.37 46.32 15.40
CA PHE A 245 12.61 45.09 15.42
C PHE A 245 11.85 44.96 16.74
N LEU A 246 10.74 44.23 16.72
CA LEU A 246 9.96 43.91 17.91
C LEU A 246 9.37 42.51 17.80
N ALA A 247 9.53 41.70 18.85
CA ALA A 247 8.93 40.36 18.96
C ALA A 247 9.07 39.52 17.67
N SER A 248 10.26 39.55 17.05
CA SER A 248 10.51 38.89 15.77
C SER A 248 11.47 37.71 15.96
N PHE A 249 11.38 36.72 15.07
CA PHE A 249 12.06 35.45 15.26
C PHE A 249 12.74 34.95 14.00
N TRP A 250 13.79 34.15 14.14
CA TRP A 250 14.42 33.49 13.00
C TRP A 250 14.91 32.11 13.38
N ASN A 251 14.92 31.23 12.39
CA ASN A 251 15.40 29.87 12.58
C ASN A 251 16.93 29.83 12.53
N THR A 252 17.56 29.50 13.65
CA THR A 252 19.02 29.39 13.77
C THR A 252 19.56 28.10 13.15
N THR A 253 18.72 27.07 13.02
CA THR A 253 19.10 25.78 12.42
C THR A 253 19.26 25.88 10.91
N SER A 254 18.37 26.60 10.21
CA SER A 254 18.40 26.71 8.75
C SER A 254 19.29 27.84 8.23
N SER A 255 19.62 28.83 9.05
CA SER A 255 20.41 29.99 8.65
C SER A 255 21.93 29.76 8.63
N GLY A 256 22.41 28.68 9.24
CA GLY A 256 23.84 28.37 9.35
C GLY A 256 24.62 29.27 10.32
N LEU A 257 23.95 30.16 11.06
CA LEU A 257 24.56 31.10 11.99
C LEU A 257 24.29 30.69 13.45
N SER A 258 25.34 30.69 14.27
CA SER A 258 25.30 30.25 15.68
C SER A 258 25.09 31.39 16.69
N THR A 259 25.08 32.66 16.26
CA THR A 259 24.93 33.82 17.14
C THR A 259 23.77 34.72 16.72
N THR A 260 23.09 35.29 17.71
CA THR A 260 22.03 36.27 17.49
C THR A 260 22.62 37.55 16.89
N PRO A 261 21.98 38.14 15.87
CA PRO A 261 22.39 39.44 15.35
C PRO A 261 22.35 40.51 16.44
N GLY A 262 23.27 41.47 16.42
CA GLY A 262 23.42 42.49 17.49
C GLY A 262 22.26 43.48 17.67
N LYS A 263 21.11 43.28 17.01
CA LYS A 263 19.93 44.14 17.12
C LYS A 263 18.87 43.56 18.05
N SER A 264 18.41 44.39 18.99
CA SER A 264 17.32 44.06 19.92
C SER A 264 16.00 43.82 19.18
N GLY A 265 15.11 43.02 19.79
CA GLY A 265 13.77 42.71 19.27
C GLY A 265 13.70 41.54 18.28
N ILE A 266 14.84 40.88 18.01
CA ILE A 266 14.93 39.64 17.22
C ILE A 266 15.49 38.51 18.10
N THR A 267 14.80 37.38 18.12
CA THR A 267 15.20 36.19 18.88
C THR A 267 15.48 35.02 17.93
N GLY A 268 16.66 34.42 18.05
CA GLY A 268 16.99 33.19 17.34
C GLY A 268 16.40 31.97 18.05
N LEU A 269 15.67 31.13 17.31
CA LEU A 269 15.09 29.88 17.80
C LEU A 269 15.55 28.73 16.90
N THR A 270 15.77 27.54 17.46
CA THR A 270 15.98 26.34 16.66
C THR A 270 14.70 25.95 15.92
N GLY A 271 14.79 25.07 14.91
CA GLY A 271 13.60 24.56 14.21
C GLY A 271 12.54 23.99 15.17
N ALA A 272 12.94 23.21 16.18
CA ALA A 272 12.01 22.65 17.17
C ALA A 272 11.38 23.74 18.06
N GLN A 273 12.14 24.76 18.45
CA GLN A 273 11.61 25.90 19.22
C GLN A 273 10.64 26.75 18.38
N MET A 274 10.88 26.88 17.07
CA MET A 274 9.95 27.53 16.14
C MET A 274 8.62 26.75 16.04
N GLN A 275 8.62 25.43 16.25
CA GLN A 275 7.40 24.60 16.31
C GLN A 275 6.68 24.67 17.66
N THR A 276 7.07 25.56 18.56
CA THR A 276 6.44 25.71 19.88
C THR A 276 5.76 27.08 19.95
N PHE A 277 4.46 27.14 19.65
CA PHE A 277 3.72 28.42 19.54
C PHE A 277 3.76 29.27 20.81
N SER A 278 3.91 28.65 21.99
CA SER A 278 4.02 29.38 23.26
C SER A 278 5.22 30.33 23.32
N ASN A 279 6.30 30.06 22.57
CA ASN A 279 7.45 30.98 22.46
C ASN A 279 7.07 32.32 21.81
N PHE A 280 6.13 32.29 20.86
CA PHE A 280 5.64 33.46 20.14
C PHE A 280 4.59 34.22 20.95
N SER A 281 3.62 33.49 21.51
CA SER A 281 2.59 34.12 22.35
C SER A 281 3.17 34.74 23.62
N ALA A 282 4.22 34.16 24.20
CA ALA A 282 4.95 34.75 25.33
C ALA A 282 5.66 36.06 24.97
N ALA A 283 6.04 36.24 23.70
CA ALA A 283 6.56 37.51 23.19
C ALA A 283 5.46 38.51 22.77
N GLY A 284 4.18 38.22 23.07
CA GLY A 284 3.06 39.11 22.84
C GLY A 284 2.34 38.92 21.51
N TRP A 285 2.60 37.83 20.77
CA TRP A 285 1.88 37.58 19.52
C TRP A 285 0.39 37.35 19.77
N ASN A 286 -0.45 38.02 18.98
CA ASN A 286 -1.89 37.93 19.08
C ASN A 286 -2.38 36.53 18.64
N THR A 287 -2.91 35.75 19.58
CA THR A 287 -3.41 34.38 19.35
C THR A 287 -4.70 34.30 18.54
N THR A 288 -5.34 35.43 18.26
CA THR A 288 -6.45 35.55 17.29
C THR A 288 -5.96 35.80 15.87
N THR A 289 -4.70 36.23 15.68
CA THR A 289 -4.09 36.39 14.35
C THR A 289 -3.24 35.17 14.02
N TRP A 290 -2.38 34.81 14.96
CA TRP A 290 -1.43 33.72 14.84
C TRP A 290 -1.88 32.46 15.58
N GLY A 291 -1.48 31.31 15.05
CA GLY A 291 -1.55 30.04 15.76
C GLY A 291 -0.75 28.98 15.04
N GLN A 292 -0.88 27.74 15.48
CA GLN A 292 -0.21 26.59 14.88
C GLN A 292 -1.25 25.58 14.40
N ILE A 293 -1.05 25.05 13.20
CA ILE A 293 -1.92 24.03 12.60
C ILE A 293 -1.04 22.86 12.21
N SER A 294 -1.30 21.69 12.79
CA SER A 294 -0.49 20.50 12.55
C SER A 294 -0.51 20.12 11.07
N GLY A 295 0.68 19.86 10.51
CA GLY A 295 0.90 19.52 9.11
C GLY A 295 0.90 20.70 8.14
N GLN A 296 0.71 21.95 8.61
CA GLN A 296 0.84 23.15 7.78
C GLN A 296 2.16 23.87 8.08
N ASN A 297 2.81 24.38 7.02
CA ASN A 297 3.99 25.25 7.13
C ASN A 297 5.08 24.69 8.08
N SER A 298 5.33 23.38 7.98
CA SER A 298 6.29 22.64 8.83
C SER A 298 6.04 22.78 10.34
N ASP A 299 4.77 22.91 10.73
CA ASP A 299 4.31 23.16 12.08
C ASP A 299 4.81 24.49 12.68
N PHE A 300 5.30 25.42 11.87
CA PHE A 300 5.60 26.78 12.34
C PHE A 300 4.33 27.61 12.48
N PRO A 301 4.37 28.73 13.23
CA PRO A 301 3.22 29.61 13.36
C PRO A 301 2.72 30.09 12.00
N VAL A 302 1.41 30.06 11.83
CA VAL A 302 0.71 30.46 10.62
C VAL A 302 -0.38 31.47 10.96
N MET A 303 -0.77 32.20 9.94
CA MET A 303 -1.79 33.24 9.98
C MET A 303 -2.61 33.15 8.70
N GLY A 304 -3.93 33.31 8.82
CA GLY A 304 -4.84 33.29 7.68
C GLY A 304 -4.68 34.55 6.83
N VAL A 305 -4.48 34.38 5.52
CA VAL A 305 -4.36 35.49 4.56
C VAL A 305 -5.04 35.13 3.23
N GLY A 306 -5.48 36.16 2.49
CA GLY A 306 -5.58 36.07 1.04
C GLY A 306 -6.87 35.52 0.41
N HIS A 307 -7.98 35.33 1.14
CA HIS A 307 -9.16 34.66 0.55
C HIS A 307 -10.51 35.30 0.88
N SER A 308 -11.44 35.23 -0.08
CA SER A 308 -12.83 35.66 0.06
C SER A 308 -13.79 34.54 0.50
N ALA A 309 -13.38 33.27 0.37
CA ALA A 309 -14.14 32.08 0.73
C ALA A 309 -13.18 30.92 0.97
N LEU A 310 -13.58 29.97 1.83
CA LEU A 310 -12.81 28.77 2.12
C LEU A 310 -13.68 27.53 1.89
N TYR A 311 -13.08 26.50 1.31
CA TYR A 311 -13.76 25.26 0.95
C TYR A 311 -13.24 24.11 1.80
N LEU A 312 -14.12 23.47 2.56
CA LEU A 312 -13.86 22.26 3.30
C LEU A 312 -13.84 21.08 2.33
N ARG A 313 -12.71 20.38 2.26
CA ARG A 313 -12.57 19.18 1.43
C ARG A 313 -11.99 18.04 2.24
N LEU A 314 -12.43 16.83 1.97
CA LEU A 314 -11.88 15.63 2.59
C LEU A 314 -10.41 15.47 2.14
N SER A 315 -9.52 15.22 3.10
CA SER A 315 -8.10 14.98 2.86
C SER A 315 -7.74 13.50 2.88
N SER A 316 -8.58 12.67 3.52
CA SER A 316 -8.62 11.22 3.31
C SER A 316 -9.91 10.89 2.55
N SER A 317 -9.89 9.81 1.77
CA SER A 317 -11.03 9.45 0.91
C SER A 317 -11.42 7.98 0.98
N SER A 318 -10.77 7.19 1.84
CA SER A 318 -11.09 5.77 1.96
C SER A 318 -10.75 5.14 3.30
N GLY A 319 -11.43 4.05 3.62
CA GLY A 319 -11.11 3.11 4.68
C GLY A 319 -11.46 1.68 4.28
N THR A 320 -11.28 0.71 5.18
CA THR A 320 -11.66 -0.69 4.97
C THR A 320 -12.78 -1.06 5.94
N TYR A 321 -13.73 -1.87 5.49
CA TYR A 321 -14.82 -2.36 6.32
C TYR A 321 -14.33 -3.06 7.60
N GLY A 322 -15.01 -2.84 8.72
CA GLY A 322 -14.61 -3.34 10.03
C GLY A 322 -13.62 -2.45 10.79
N SER A 323 -13.04 -1.44 10.15
CA SER A 323 -12.20 -0.42 10.80
C SER A 323 -12.98 0.87 11.03
N THR A 324 -12.72 1.57 12.13
CA THR A 324 -13.33 2.88 12.39
C THR A 324 -12.85 3.90 11.34
N PRO A 325 -13.75 4.48 10.53
CA PRO A 325 -13.36 5.47 9.53
C PRO A 325 -12.77 6.72 10.17
N THR A 326 -11.61 7.19 9.69
CA THR A 326 -11.00 8.46 10.12
C THR A 326 -11.23 9.53 9.06
N LEU A 327 -12.34 10.25 9.19
CA LEU A 327 -12.67 11.37 8.31
C LEU A 327 -11.73 12.55 8.59
N SER A 328 -10.74 12.75 7.74
CA SER A 328 -9.85 13.91 7.80
C SER A 328 -10.25 14.89 6.70
N TYR A 329 -10.20 16.18 7.02
CA TYR A 329 -10.55 17.27 6.12
C TYR A 329 -9.60 18.44 6.31
N LYS A 330 -9.48 19.25 5.26
CA LYS A 330 -8.66 20.46 5.23
C LYS A 330 -9.43 21.58 4.54
N LEU A 331 -8.99 22.82 4.78
CA LEU A 331 -9.50 23.99 4.08
C LEU A 331 -8.70 24.25 2.82
N TYR A 332 -9.38 24.73 1.79
CA TYR A 332 -8.80 25.05 0.51
C TYR A 332 -9.35 26.38 0.00
N ASN A 333 -8.53 27.04 -0.82
CA ASN A 333 -8.86 28.35 -1.39
C ASN A 333 -9.77 28.29 -2.64
N ASN A 334 -10.09 27.09 -3.10
CA ASN A 334 -10.96 26.84 -4.25
C ASN A 334 -11.73 25.53 -4.04
N ASP A 335 -12.90 25.45 -4.66
CA ASP A 335 -13.81 24.31 -4.63
C ASP A 335 -13.18 23.04 -5.27
N ILE A 336 -12.64 23.18 -6.48
CA ILE A 336 -12.26 22.04 -7.34
C ILE A 336 -10.74 21.88 -7.38
N ALA A 337 -10.01 22.94 -7.71
CA ALA A 337 -8.57 22.93 -7.92
C ALA A 337 -7.94 24.08 -7.16
N GLY A 338 -7.09 23.78 -6.18
CA GLY A 338 -6.54 24.81 -5.30
C GLY A 338 -5.62 24.23 -4.26
N ASN A 339 -4.77 25.09 -3.72
CA ASN A 339 -3.83 24.76 -2.67
C ASN A 339 -4.56 24.75 -1.31
N GLU A 340 -4.04 23.97 -0.38
CA GLU A 340 -4.47 24.03 1.01
C GLU A 340 -4.41 25.49 1.50
N ALA A 341 -5.50 25.96 2.10
CA ALA A 341 -5.55 27.30 2.65
C ALA A 341 -4.75 27.32 3.95
N ILE A 342 -3.64 28.03 3.93
CA ILE A 342 -2.69 28.07 5.05
C ILE A 342 -3.16 29.09 6.09
N GLY A 343 -3.06 28.69 7.36
CA GLY A 343 -3.20 29.60 8.49
C GLY A 343 -4.62 29.83 8.99
N TYR A 344 -5.60 29.07 8.51
CA TYR A 344 -6.99 29.16 8.95
C TYR A 344 -7.33 28.10 9.99
N ARG A 345 -7.66 28.54 11.20
CA ARG A 345 -7.90 27.65 12.35
C ARG A 345 -9.37 27.32 12.47
N LEU A 346 -9.74 26.14 12.00
CA LEU A 346 -11.05 25.55 12.27
C LEU A 346 -11.10 24.98 13.69
N THR A 347 -12.18 25.27 14.39
CA THR A 347 -12.52 24.68 15.69
C THR A 347 -13.92 24.09 15.65
N GLY A 348 -14.23 23.24 16.62
CA GLY A 348 -15.51 22.55 16.71
C GLY A 348 -15.49 21.13 16.12
N THR A 349 -16.64 20.50 16.07
CA THR A 349 -16.84 19.13 15.56
C THR A 349 -17.83 19.19 14.42
N PRO A 350 -17.45 18.78 13.20
CA PRO A 350 -18.35 18.87 12.05
C PRO A 350 -19.46 17.83 12.18
N THR A 351 -20.65 18.24 11.77
CA THR A 351 -21.79 17.36 11.50
C THR A 351 -21.91 17.21 9.99
N TRP A 352 -22.07 15.97 9.54
CA TRP A 352 -22.18 15.64 8.13
C TRP A 352 -23.58 15.12 7.80
N THR A 353 -24.12 15.54 6.67
CA THR A 353 -25.17 14.79 5.99
C THR A 353 -24.49 13.78 5.08
N ILE A 354 -24.81 12.50 5.26
CA ILE A 354 -24.15 11.41 4.55
C ILE A 354 -25.18 10.72 3.65
N THR A 355 -24.82 10.51 2.39
CA THR A 355 -25.60 9.73 1.44
C THR A 355 -24.79 8.55 0.90
N LYS A 356 -25.45 7.44 0.60
CA LYS A 356 -24.88 6.28 -0.09
C LYS A 356 -25.74 5.99 -1.31
N SER A 357 -25.15 6.03 -2.50
CA SER A 357 -25.87 5.86 -3.78
C SER A 357 -27.10 6.78 -3.91
N GLY A 358 -26.98 8.03 -3.44
CA GLY A 358 -28.05 9.04 -3.49
C GLY A 358 -29.07 8.99 -2.34
N THR A 359 -29.03 7.95 -1.50
CA THR A 359 -29.94 7.83 -0.35
C THR A 359 -29.27 8.31 0.94
N SER A 360 -29.92 9.22 1.66
CA SER A 360 -29.45 9.68 2.98
C SER A 360 -29.44 8.54 3.98
N ILE A 361 -28.36 8.41 4.75
CA ILE A 361 -28.30 7.53 5.91
C ILE A 361 -28.66 8.33 7.17
N SER A 362 -29.26 7.68 8.17
CA SER A 362 -29.72 8.33 9.41
C SER A 362 -28.57 8.79 10.33
N SER A 363 -27.34 8.35 10.06
CA SER A 363 -26.15 8.71 10.83
C SER A 363 -25.44 9.93 10.24
N SER A 364 -24.94 10.79 11.12
CA SER A 364 -24.04 11.90 10.76
C SER A 364 -22.56 11.50 10.78
N THR A 365 -22.26 10.24 11.09
CA THR A 365 -20.91 9.67 11.11
C THR A 365 -20.85 8.31 10.42
N LEU A 366 -19.69 7.99 9.83
CA LEU A 366 -19.38 6.64 9.37
C LEU A 366 -18.78 5.84 10.53
N SER A 367 -19.12 4.56 10.61
CA SER A 367 -18.69 3.62 11.65
C SER A 367 -17.96 2.41 11.05
N SER A 368 -17.37 1.58 11.90
CA SER A 368 -16.77 0.30 11.49
C SER A 368 -17.78 -0.70 10.91
N THR A 369 -19.06 -0.50 11.17
CA THR A 369 -20.18 -1.32 10.66
C THR A 369 -20.87 -0.70 9.44
N SER A 370 -20.43 0.48 9.00
CA SER A 370 -20.95 1.09 7.76
C SER A 370 -20.54 0.24 6.57
N SER A 371 -21.53 -0.27 5.84
CA SER A 371 -21.32 -1.25 4.76
C SER A 371 -20.39 -0.74 3.65
N ALA A 372 -19.61 -1.62 3.04
CA ALA A 372 -18.69 -1.25 1.95
C ALA A 372 -19.39 -0.52 0.80
N GLY A 373 -18.69 0.43 0.17
CA GLY A 373 -19.19 1.26 -0.93
C GLY A 373 -18.78 2.72 -0.83
N THR A 374 -19.28 3.53 -1.77
CA THR A 374 -18.98 4.97 -1.85
C THR A 374 -20.09 5.80 -1.20
N TYR A 375 -19.66 6.76 -0.39
CA TYR A 375 -20.48 7.70 0.36
C TYR A 375 -20.18 9.12 -0.10
N SER A 376 -21.18 9.98 -0.13
CA SER A 376 -21.01 11.42 -0.33
C SER A 376 -21.37 12.15 0.95
N LEU A 377 -20.46 13.00 1.42
CA LEU A 377 -20.55 13.75 2.67
C LEU A 377 -20.79 15.22 2.36
N THR A 378 -21.77 15.83 3.01
CA THR A 378 -22.01 17.29 2.93
C THR A 378 -21.89 17.87 4.32
N TYR A 379 -21.04 18.87 4.52
CA TYR A 379 -20.94 19.59 5.79
C TYR A 379 -22.23 20.32 6.06
N ALA A 380 -22.82 20.05 7.23
CA ALA A 380 -24.06 20.67 7.68
C ALA A 380 -23.76 21.84 8.64
N SER A 381 -23.03 21.58 9.73
CA SER A 381 -22.75 22.59 10.77
C SER A 381 -21.66 22.13 11.75
N GLY A 382 -21.30 22.98 12.72
CA GLY A 382 -20.48 22.59 13.88
C GLY A 382 -19.01 23.02 13.82
N LEU A 383 -18.57 23.65 12.71
CA LEU A 383 -17.26 24.25 12.58
C LEU A 383 -17.33 25.79 12.66
N SER A 384 -16.33 26.38 13.32
CA SER A 384 -16.12 27.82 13.44
C SER A 384 -14.68 28.21 13.11
N MET A 385 -14.48 29.42 12.60
CA MET A 385 -13.17 29.97 12.29
C MET A 385 -12.64 30.79 13.47
N ALA A 386 -11.55 30.36 14.09
CA ALA A 386 -11.03 31.00 15.31
C ALA A 386 -10.24 32.30 15.04
N ASN A 387 -9.70 32.47 13.82
CA ASN A 387 -8.83 33.58 13.45
C ASN A 387 -9.24 34.31 12.16
N SER A 388 -10.50 34.15 11.74
CA SER A 388 -11.05 34.81 10.56
C SER A 388 -12.57 34.90 10.64
N SER A 389 -13.16 35.89 9.98
CA SER A 389 -14.61 36.05 9.81
C SER A 389 -15.14 35.38 8.53
N LEU A 390 -14.29 34.64 7.80
CA LEU A 390 -14.69 33.98 6.57
C LEU A 390 -15.65 32.81 6.81
N SER A 391 -16.61 32.66 5.90
CA SER A 391 -17.49 31.49 5.85
C SER A 391 -16.78 30.30 5.20
N VAL A 392 -17.15 29.10 5.67
CA VAL A 392 -16.66 27.82 5.15
C VAL A 392 -17.76 27.16 4.33
N TYR A 393 -17.44 26.75 3.12
CA TYR A 393 -18.34 26.08 2.19
C TYR A 393 -17.88 24.64 1.94
N MET A 394 -18.78 23.74 1.54
CA MET A 394 -18.33 22.44 1.04
C MET A 394 -17.63 22.59 -0.30
N GLY A 395 -16.48 21.94 -0.44
CA GLY A 395 -15.83 21.77 -1.74
C GLY A 395 -16.18 20.43 -2.39
N SER A 396 -15.68 20.26 -3.61
CA SER A 396 -16.05 19.16 -4.52
C SER A 396 -15.47 17.79 -4.10
N ALA A 397 -14.33 17.76 -3.41
CA ALA A 397 -13.77 16.52 -2.86
C ALA A 397 -14.50 16.15 -1.56
N ASN A 398 -15.66 15.51 -1.73
CA ASN A 398 -16.63 15.23 -0.69
C ASN A 398 -17.06 13.75 -0.61
N THR A 399 -16.40 12.88 -1.37
CA THR A 399 -16.70 11.44 -1.41
C THR A 399 -15.75 10.64 -0.53
N TRP A 400 -16.28 9.62 0.14
CA TRP A 400 -15.53 8.66 0.94
C TRP A 400 -15.87 7.22 0.56
N THR A 401 -14.87 6.36 0.39
CA THR A 401 -15.07 4.95 0.01
C THR A 401 -14.70 4.00 1.15
N ILE A 402 -15.62 3.12 1.53
CA ILE A 402 -15.32 1.98 2.40
C ILE A 402 -15.05 0.77 1.50
N ASN A 403 -13.80 0.34 1.42
CA ASN A 403 -13.41 -0.84 0.68
C ASN A 403 -13.88 -2.11 1.39
N PRO A 404 -14.36 -3.13 0.65
CA PRO A 404 -14.64 -4.43 1.23
C PRO A 404 -13.42 -5.01 1.95
N LYS A 405 -13.64 -5.72 3.06
CA LYS A 405 -12.56 -6.39 3.79
C LYS A 405 -12.24 -7.73 3.13
N THR A 406 -10.96 -8.00 2.88
CA THR A 406 -10.56 -9.31 2.36
C THR A 406 -10.61 -10.38 3.46
N LEU A 407 -11.33 -11.46 3.19
CA LEU A 407 -11.36 -12.67 4.02
C LEU A 407 -10.30 -13.66 3.55
N THR A 408 -9.76 -14.41 4.50
CA THR A 408 -9.00 -15.63 4.21
C THR A 408 -9.85 -16.84 4.56
N GLY A 409 -9.65 -17.93 3.84
CA GLY A 409 -10.38 -19.18 4.05
C GLY A 409 -9.45 -20.37 4.07
N SER A 410 -9.79 -21.38 4.85
CA SER A 410 -9.13 -22.69 4.83
C SER A 410 -10.16 -23.80 4.80
N ILE A 411 -9.79 -24.93 4.21
CA ILE A 411 -10.58 -26.16 4.22
C ILE A 411 -9.82 -27.17 5.08
N ALA A 412 -10.48 -27.73 6.10
CA ALA A 412 -9.89 -28.80 6.89
C ALA A 412 -9.54 -30.00 6.01
N SER A 413 -8.52 -30.77 6.39
CA SER A 413 -8.15 -31.98 5.66
C SER A 413 -9.31 -32.97 5.62
N GLY A 414 -9.76 -33.33 4.42
CA GLY A 414 -10.76 -34.37 4.22
C GLY A 414 -10.11 -35.75 4.29
N SER A 415 -10.86 -36.75 4.74
CA SER A 415 -10.38 -38.13 4.66
C SER A 415 -11.49 -39.16 4.49
N SER A 416 -11.14 -40.27 3.84
CA SER A 416 -12.00 -41.43 3.69
C SER A 416 -11.19 -42.72 3.61
N VAL A 417 -11.84 -43.85 3.86
CA VAL A 417 -11.31 -45.16 3.47
C VAL A 417 -11.62 -45.40 1.99
N TYR A 418 -10.73 -46.08 1.28
CA TYR A 418 -10.95 -46.48 -0.11
C TYR A 418 -12.26 -47.27 -0.28
N GLY A 419 -13.08 -46.86 -1.25
CA GLY A 419 -14.42 -47.40 -1.49
C GLY A 419 -15.57 -46.69 -0.75
N SER A 420 -15.29 -45.70 0.09
CA SER A 420 -16.31 -44.92 0.80
C SER A 420 -16.71 -43.65 0.05
N THR A 421 -17.89 -43.11 0.37
CA THR A 421 -18.30 -41.77 -0.08
C THR A 421 -17.36 -40.70 0.46
N LEU A 422 -16.98 -39.74 -0.39
CA LEU A 422 -16.08 -38.66 0.00
C LEU A 422 -16.83 -37.61 0.83
N THR A 423 -16.34 -37.34 2.03
CA THR A 423 -16.82 -36.24 2.89
C THR A 423 -15.81 -35.10 2.86
N ALA A 424 -16.23 -33.93 2.41
CA ALA A 424 -15.38 -32.74 2.37
C ALA A 424 -15.07 -32.23 3.79
N GLY A 425 -13.91 -31.59 3.92
CA GLY A 425 -13.53 -30.90 5.14
C GLY A 425 -14.35 -29.63 5.38
N ALA A 426 -14.45 -29.23 6.65
CA ALA A 426 -15.13 -27.99 7.02
C ALA A 426 -14.37 -26.75 6.54
N VAL A 427 -15.10 -25.75 6.05
CA VAL A 427 -14.54 -24.45 5.65
C VAL A 427 -14.50 -23.52 6.86
N THR A 428 -13.36 -22.88 7.11
CA THR A 428 -13.22 -21.81 8.09
C THR A 428 -12.92 -20.50 7.38
N LEU A 429 -13.75 -19.48 7.60
CA LEU A 429 -13.45 -18.10 7.17
C LEU A 429 -12.82 -17.33 8.33
N THR A 430 -11.73 -16.62 8.06
CA THR A 430 -11.04 -15.76 9.02
C THR A 430 -11.12 -14.30 8.57
N GLY A 431 -11.31 -13.39 9.54
CA GLY A 431 -11.40 -11.96 9.29
C GLY A 431 -12.82 -11.39 9.22
N VAL A 432 -13.85 -12.24 9.37
CA VAL A 432 -15.25 -11.82 9.48
C VAL A 432 -15.42 -10.91 10.71
N VAL A 433 -16.13 -9.81 10.53
CA VAL A 433 -16.41 -8.82 11.58
C VAL A 433 -17.52 -9.40 12.46
N ASN A 434 -17.38 -9.25 13.78
CA ASN A 434 -18.33 -9.83 14.72
C ASN A 434 -19.75 -9.29 14.49
N GLY A 435 -20.73 -10.20 14.43
CA GLY A 435 -22.13 -9.90 14.11
C GLY A 435 -22.51 -10.11 12.64
N ASP A 436 -21.54 -10.23 11.73
CA ASP A 436 -21.85 -10.48 10.31
C ASP A 436 -22.14 -11.96 10.06
N SER A 437 -23.19 -12.23 9.27
CA SER A 437 -23.47 -13.54 8.73
C SER A 437 -22.87 -13.67 7.34
N VAL A 438 -21.82 -14.48 7.22
CA VAL A 438 -21.10 -14.75 5.97
C VAL A 438 -20.82 -16.25 5.86
N SER A 439 -21.20 -16.84 4.74
CA SER A 439 -20.96 -18.24 4.41
C SER A 439 -20.39 -18.37 3.00
N THR A 440 -19.79 -19.53 2.73
CA THR A 440 -19.28 -19.91 1.41
C THR A 440 -20.24 -20.89 0.72
N ALA A 441 -20.04 -21.12 -0.57
CA ALA A 441 -20.64 -22.24 -1.28
C ALA A 441 -20.14 -23.60 -0.73
N SER A 442 -20.81 -24.69 -1.08
CA SER A 442 -20.35 -26.03 -0.73
C SER A 442 -18.96 -26.35 -1.32
N VAL A 443 -18.16 -27.10 -0.57
CA VAL A 443 -16.84 -27.58 -1.02
C VAL A 443 -17.03 -28.62 -2.13
N VAL A 444 -16.23 -28.49 -3.19
CA VAL A 444 -16.13 -29.45 -4.28
C VAL A 444 -14.83 -30.24 -4.14
N ILE A 445 -14.90 -31.56 -4.32
CA ILE A 445 -13.72 -32.44 -4.37
C ILE A 445 -13.50 -32.84 -5.82
N ASN A 446 -12.40 -32.40 -6.42
CA ASN A 446 -12.06 -32.73 -7.80
C ASN A 446 -11.36 -34.10 -7.87
N THR A 447 -12.07 -35.10 -8.38
CA THR A 447 -11.55 -36.48 -8.54
C THR A 447 -11.06 -36.79 -9.96
N ALA A 448 -11.06 -35.82 -10.88
CA ALA A 448 -10.71 -36.04 -12.28
C ALA A 448 -9.29 -36.62 -12.42
N GLY A 449 -9.19 -37.77 -13.09
CA GLY A 449 -7.91 -38.47 -13.30
C GLY A 449 -7.36 -39.22 -12.09
N LEU A 450 -8.02 -39.17 -10.93
CA LEU A 450 -7.54 -39.74 -9.67
C LEU A 450 -8.28 -41.01 -9.23
N LEU A 451 -9.27 -41.46 -10.02
CA LEU A 451 -10.09 -42.62 -9.70
C LEU A 451 -9.40 -43.94 -10.10
N SER A 452 -9.73 -45.01 -9.36
CA SER A 452 -9.37 -46.41 -9.64
C SER A 452 -10.25 -47.06 -10.70
N GLY A 453 -9.99 -48.33 -11.00
CA GLY A 453 -10.86 -49.16 -11.87
C GLY A 453 -12.31 -49.25 -11.37
N ALA A 454 -12.51 -49.26 -10.05
CA ALA A 454 -13.83 -49.23 -9.41
C ALA A 454 -14.44 -47.82 -9.28
N ALA A 455 -13.87 -46.78 -9.91
CA ALA A 455 -14.33 -45.39 -9.85
C ALA A 455 -14.33 -44.74 -8.45
N TYR A 456 -13.44 -45.19 -7.56
CA TYR A 456 -13.20 -44.58 -6.25
C TYR A 456 -11.87 -43.82 -6.24
N LEU A 457 -11.77 -42.76 -5.44
CA LEU A 457 -10.53 -41.99 -5.30
C LEU A 457 -9.42 -42.89 -4.77
N LYS A 458 -8.28 -42.96 -5.48
CA LYS A 458 -7.15 -43.84 -5.12
C LYS A 458 -6.57 -43.51 -3.75
N VAL A 459 -5.96 -44.50 -3.09
CA VAL A 459 -5.24 -44.32 -1.82
C VAL A 459 -4.08 -43.34 -1.98
N GLY A 460 -3.87 -42.51 -0.96
CA GLY A 460 -2.78 -41.55 -0.91
C GLY A 460 -3.22 -40.17 -0.43
N SER A 461 -2.26 -39.25 -0.42
CA SER A 461 -2.48 -37.83 -0.15
C SER A 461 -2.70 -37.09 -1.47
N HIS A 462 -3.83 -36.40 -1.59
CA HIS A 462 -4.23 -35.62 -2.75
C HIS A 462 -4.24 -34.13 -2.40
N LEU A 463 -3.20 -33.43 -2.84
CA LEU A 463 -3.02 -32.02 -2.49
C LEU A 463 -3.96 -31.11 -3.29
N GLY A 464 -4.61 -30.17 -2.61
CA GLY A 464 -5.42 -29.11 -3.22
C GLY A 464 -6.68 -29.56 -3.97
N ILE A 465 -7.11 -30.82 -3.84
CA ILE A 465 -8.28 -31.32 -4.59
C ILE A 465 -9.62 -30.87 -4.02
N GLN A 466 -9.65 -30.41 -2.77
CA GLN A 466 -10.81 -29.75 -2.20
C GLN A 466 -10.76 -28.27 -2.58
N SER A 467 -11.89 -27.70 -2.98
CA SER A 467 -11.96 -26.27 -3.31
C SER A 467 -13.33 -25.67 -2.98
N VAL A 468 -13.34 -24.39 -2.64
CA VAL A 468 -14.54 -23.57 -2.53
C VAL A 468 -14.35 -22.29 -3.34
N SER A 469 -15.40 -21.87 -4.04
CA SER A 469 -15.35 -20.68 -4.91
C SER A 469 -15.21 -19.38 -4.11
N SER A 470 -14.94 -18.28 -4.82
CA SER A 470 -14.93 -16.91 -4.29
C SER A 470 -16.31 -16.39 -3.85
N THR A 471 -17.39 -17.10 -4.16
CA THR A 471 -18.75 -16.65 -3.88
C THR A 471 -19.05 -16.71 -2.39
N LEU A 472 -19.46 -15.57 -1.83
CA LEU A 472 -19.96 -15.45 -0.47
C LEU A 472 -21.48 -15.24 -0.47
N SER A 473 -22.15 -15.72 0.57
CA SER A 473 -23.57 -15.50 0.84
C SER A 473 -23.81 -15.06 2.27
N GLY A 474 -25.00 -14.50 2.53
CA GLY A 474 -25.37 -13.95 3.84
C GLY A 474 -25.50 -12.42 3.81
N THR A 475 -26.06 -11.86 4.88
CA THR A 475 -26.40 -10.42 4.97
C THR A 475 -25.16 -9.52 5.01
N GLY A 476 -24.02 -10.03 5.47
CA GLY A 476 -22.75 -9.29 5.49
C GLY A 476 -21.88 -9.46 4.25
N ALA A 477 -22.22 -10.39 3.35
CA ALA A 477 -21.31 -10.87 2.30
C ALA A 477 -20.79 -9.76 1.37
N SER A 478 -21.63 -8.77 1.04
CA SER A 478 -21.25 -7.64 0.16
C SER A 478 -20.16 -6.74 0.74
N ASN A 479 -19.87 -6.85 2.05
CA ASN A 479 -18.82 -6.08 2.71
C ASN A 479 -17.44 -6.75 2.63
N TYR A 480 -17.34 -7.90 1.97
CA TYR A 480 -16.14 -8.71 1.92
C TYR A 480 -15.71 -9.07 0.50
N THR A 481 -14.42 -9.31 0.34
CA THR A 481 -13.85 -10.01 -0.81
C THR A 481 -13.26 -11.34 -0.35
N PHE A 482 -13.39 -12.38 -1.16
CA PHE A 482 -12.84 -13.71 -0.87
C PHE A 482 -12.35 -14.34 -2.16
N ALA A 483 -11.14 -14.89 -2.14
CA ALA A 483 -10.52 -15.48 -3.33
C ALA A 483 -10.88 -16.97 -3.53
N GLY A 484 -11.62 -17.58 -2.61
CA GLY A 484 -11.75 -19.03 -2.52
C GLY A 484 -10.70 -19.63 -1.59
N ALA A 485 -10.77 -20.95 -1.39
CA ALA A 485 -9.77 -21.70 -0.65
C ALA A 485 -9.65 -23.11 -1.24
N THR A 486 -8.47 -23.70 -1.10
CA THR A 486 -8.21 -25.11 -1.44
C THR A 486 -7.75 -25.88 -0.22
N GLY A 487 -7.93 -27.20 -0.23
CA GLY A 487 -7.47 -28.08 0.83
C GLY A 487 -7.14 -29.48 0.33
N ASP A 488 -6.41 -30.22 1.15
CA ASP A 488 -5.91 -31.54 0.82
C ASP A 488 -6.89 -32.63 1.26
N TYR A 489 -6.83 -33.79 0.59
CA TYR A 489 -7.66 -34.95 0.92
C TYR A 489 -6.80 -36.20 1.05
N THR A 490 -7.06 -37.03 2.06
CA THR A 490 -6.32 -38.29 2.25
C THR A 490 -7.25 -39.49 2.17
N VAL A 491 -6.90 -40.47 1.32
CA VAL A 491 -7.59 -41.76 1.26
C VAL A 491 -6.71 -42.84 1.87
N THR A 492 -7.23 -43.56 2.86
CA THR A 492 -6.56 -44.71 3.47
C THR A 492 -6.99 -46.01 2.80
N ALA A 493 -6.09 -46.98 2.78
CA ALA A 493 -6.34 -48.26 2.14
C ALA A 493 -7.45 -49.07 2.82
N LYS A 494 -8.22 -49.78 2.00
CA LYS A 494 -9.25 -50.71 2.48
C LYS A 494 -8.58 -52.03 2.87
N THR A 495 -8.83 -52.51 4.08
CA THR A 495 -8.31 -53.81 4.51
C THR A 495 -9.07 -54.96 3.83
N LEU A 496 -8.33 -55.88 3.22
CA LEU A 496 -8.84 -57.15 2.69
C LEU A 496 -8.73 -58.25 3.73
N THR A 497 -9.64 -59.22 3.65
CA THR A 497 -9.55 -60.48 4.39
C THR A 497 -9.11 -61.58 3.45
N GLY A 498 -8.35 -62.56 3.95
CA GLY A 498 -7.95 -63.72 3.16
C GLY A 498 -8.09 -65.01 3.92
N THR A 499 -8.27 -66.10 3.17
CA THR A 499 -8.34 -67.47 3.67
C THR A 499 -7.45 -68.37 2.83
N ILE A 500 -7.00 -69.48 3.42
CA ILE A 500 -6.32 -70.56 2.70
C ILE A 500 -7.23 -71.79 2.79
N GLY A 501 -7.54 -72.39 1.64
CA GLY A 501 -8.24 -73.67 1.59
C GLY A 501 -7.50 -74.79 2.34
N SER A 502 -8.18 -75.90 2.61
CA SER A 502 -7.54 -77.05 3.25
C SER A 502 -6.47 -77.67 2.34
N GLY A 503 -5.20 -77.60 2.74
CA GLY A 503 -4.10 -78.30 2.08
C GLY A 503 -4.03 -79.76 2.54
N SER A 504 -3.61 -80.67 1.66
CA SER A 504 -3.49 -82.08 2.05
C SER A 504 -2.47 -82.87 1.25
N SER A 505 -1.89 -83.91 1.86
CA SER A 505 -1.02 -84.87 1.17
C SER A 505 -1.07 -86.24 1.80
N VAL A 506 -0.54 -87.24 1.10
CA VAL A 506 -0.27 -88.56 1.68
C VAL A 506 1.16 -88.54 2.27
N TYR A 507 1.36 -89.23 3.40
CA TYR A 507 2.67 -89.36 4.03
C TYR A 507 3.74 -89.84 3.03
N GLY A 508 4.86 -89.11 2.94
CA GLY A 508 5.95 -89.41 1.99
C GLY A 508 5.81 -88.78 0.60
N ALA A 509 4.69 -88.12 0.29
CA ALA A 509 4.51 -87.35 -0.95
C ALA A 509 4.91 -85.87 -0.78
N SER A 510 5.15 -85.18 -1.90
CA SER A 510 5.33 -83.72 -1.91
C SER A 510 4.09 -83.01 -1.34
N LEU A 511 4.32 -81.95 -0.55
CA LEU A 511 3.25 -81.19 0.07
C LEU A 511 2.46 -80.38 -0.97
N VAL A 512 1.13 -80.41 -0.85
CA VAL A 512 0.18 -79.67 -1.71
C VAL A 512 -0.61 -78.71 -0.84
N ALA A 513 -0.23 -77.43 -0.90
CA ALA A 513 -0.90 -76.36 -0.17
C ALA A 513 -2.32 -76.09 -0.70
N GLY A 514 -3.16 -75.51 0.16
CA GLY A 514 -4.48 -75.01 -0.23
C GLY A 514 -4.40 -73.70 -1.01
N THR A 515 -5.48 -73.35 -1.70
CA THR A 515 -5.58 -72.13 -2.50
C THR A 515 -5.79 -70.89 -1.62
N VAL A 516 -5.10 -69.79 -1.92
CA VAL A 516 -5.35 -68.50 -1.29
C VAL A 516 -6.58 -67.86 -1.92
N SER A 517 -7.47 -67.31 -1.10
CA SER A 517 -8.61 -66.51 -1.55
C SER A 517 -8.66 -65.21 -0.74
N ILE A 518 -8.97 -64.10 -1.42
CA ILE A 518 -9.13 -62.78 -0.80
C ILE A 518 -10.57 -62.28 -0.99
N SER A 519 -11.09 -61.57 0.00
CA SER A 519 -12.43 -61.00 0.02
C SER A 519 -12.39 -59.52 0.39
N GLY A 520 -13.35 -58.75 -0.13
CA GLY A 520 -13.44 -57.30 0.06
C GLY A 520 -12.87 -56.45 -1.09
N VAL A 521 -12.42 -57.08 -2.18
CA VAL A 521 -12.02 -56.38 -3.41
C VAL A 521 -13.27 -55.78 -4.07
N LEU A 522 -13.24 -54.48 -4.36
CA LEU A 522 -14.33 -53.76 -5.00
C LEU A 522 -14.47 -54.18 -6.47
N THR A 523 -15.71 -54.25 -6.95
CA THR A 523 -15.99 -54.60 -8.35
C THR A 523 -15.38 -53.58 -9.30
N GLY A 524 -14.61 -54.06 -10.28
CA GLY A 524 -13.87 -53.23 -11.24
C GLY A 524 -12.38 -53.09 -10.93
N ASP A 525 -11.94 -53.44 -9.71
CA ASP A 525 -10.52 -53.41 -9.35
C ASP A 525 -9.79 -54.71 -9.72
N SER A 526 -8.53 -54.56 -10.14
CA SER A 526 -7.62 -55.67 -10.41
C SER A 526 -6.66 -55.87 -9.24
N VAL A 527 -6.98 -56.86 -8.38
CA VAL A 527 -6.19 -57.22 -7.19
C VAL A 527 -6.10 -58.74 -7.05
N SER A 528 -4.90 -59.24 -6.77
CA SER A 528 -4.64 -60.66 -6.50
C SER A 528 -3.59 -60.83 -5.40
N ALA A 529 -3.79 -61.80 -4.51
CA ALA A 529 -2.80 -62.16 -3.50
C ALA A 529 -1.76 -63.12 -4.08
N ALA A 530 -0.54 -63.10 -3.52
CA ALA A 530 0.49 -64.07 -3.87
C ALA A 530 -0.02 -65.51 -3.63
N ASN A 531 0.13 -66.36 -4.65
CA ASN A 531 -0.34 -67.74 -4.61
C ASN A 531 0.64 -68.69 -3.91
N THR A 532 1.75 -68.18 -3.37
CA THR A 532 2.76 -68.96 -2.66
C THR A 532 2.33 -69.14 -1.20
N VAL A 533 2.07 -70.38 -0.82
CA VAL A 533 1.75 -70.78 0.55
C VAL A 533 2.89 -71.59 1.11
N THR A 534 3.41 -71.19 2.26
CA THR A 534 4.41 -71.96 3.00
C THR A 534 3.71 -72.84 4.03
N ILE A 535 4.25 -74.04 4.25
CA ILE A 535 3.75 -75.00 5.24
C ILE A 535 4.83 -75.18 6.29
N ASN A 536 4.56 -74.77 7.53
CA ASN A 536 5.50 -74.93 8.62
C ASN A 536 5.54 -76.39 9.10
N THR A 537 6.62 -77.09 8.75
CA THR A 537 6.85 -78.49 9.13
C THR A 537 7.72 -78.66 10.37
N THR A 538 8.22 -77.56 10.95
CA THR A 538 9.17 -77.56 12.08
C THR A 538 8.60 -78.35 13.26
N GLY A 539 9.37 -79.31 13.76
CA GLY A 539 8.97 -80.19 14.88
C GLY A 539 7.96 -81.29 14.53
N ASN A 540 7.43 -81.31 13.30
CA ASN A 540 6.36 -82.23 12.88
C ASN A 540 6.80 -83.31 11.88
N THR A 541 8.09 -83.38 11.56
CA THR A 541 8.63 -84.38 10.63
C THR A 541 8.98 -85.71 11.33
N SER A 542 8.83 -86.82 10.63
CA SER A 542 9.36 -88.12 11.03
C SER A 542 10.88 -88.20 10.85
N THR A 543 11.51 -89.28 11.31
CA THR A 543 12.94 -89.55 11.12
C THR A 543 13.35 -89.64 9.64
N SER A 544 12.42 -89.97 8.75
CA SER A 544 12.59 -89.94 7.28
C SER A 544 12.47 -88.55 6.65
N GLY A 545 12.31 -87.48 7.44
CA GLY A 545 12.21 -86.09 6.97
C GLY A 545 10.82 -85.66 6.45
N ASN A 546 9.84 -86.57 6.43
CA ASN A 546 8.49 -86.30 5.93
C ASN A 546 7.55 -85.79 7.03
N LEU A 547 6.61 -84.90 6.72
CA LEU A 547 5.57 -84.44 7.67
C LEU A 547 4.73 -85.65 8.14
N LYS A 548 4.56 -85.83 9.46
CA LYS A 548 3.84 -86.98 10.04
C LYS A 548 2.36 -86.98 9.61
N ALA A 549 1.75 -88.17 9.56
CA ALA A 549 0.31 -88.29 9.31
C ALA A 549 -0.49 -87.71 10.50
N GLY A 550 -1.47 -86.84 10.22
CA GLY A 550 -2.22 -86.09 11.22
C GLY A 550 -2.86 -84.81 10.67
N SER A 551 -3.53 -84.05 11.54
CA SER A 551 -4.13 -82.75 11.22
C SER A 551 -3.38 -81.64 11.94
N TYR A 552 -3.09 -80.56 11.23
CA TYR A 552 -2.31 -79.43 11.69
C TYR A 552 -3.10 -78.13 11.52
N THR A 553 -3.25 -77.35 12.59
CA THR A 553 -3.98 -76.09 12.57
C THR A 553 -3.04 -74.90 12.34
N GLY A 554 -3.43 -73.97 11.46
CA GLY A 554 -2.70 -72.72 11.20
C GLY A 554 -1.28 -72.85 10.65
N VAL A 555 -0.87 -74.03 10.18
CA VAL A 555 0.50 -74.27 9.68
C VAL A 555 0.72 -73.80 8.24
N GLN A 556 -0.35 -73.51 7.50
CA GLN A 556 -0.24 -72.85 6.19
C GLN A 556 -0.21 -71.34 6.39
N THR A 557 0.71 -70.65 5.74
CA THR A 557 0.79 -69.18 5.75
C THR A 557 0.99 -68.64 4.34
N SER A 558 0.22 -67.62 3.97
CA SER A 558 0.45 -66.83 2.75
C SER A 558 1.13 -65.50 3.07
N ALA A 559 1.93 -64.99 2.14
CA ALA A 559 2.50 -63.65 2.28
C ALA A 559 1.41 -62.57 2.17
N GLY A 560 1.61 -61.43 2.85
CA GLY A 560 0.73 -60.25 2.76
C GLY A 560 0.91 -59.44 1.47
N THR A 561 1.56 -59.98 0.45
CA THR A 561 1.85 -59.27 -0.80
C THR A 561 0.65 -59.35 -1.75
N LEU A 562 0.20 -58.18 -2.22
CA LEU A 562 -0.81 -58.03 -3.27
C LEU A 562 -0.14 -57.64 -4.60
N SER A 563 -0.81 -57.98 -5.69
CA SER A 563 -0.43 -57.65 -7.06
C SER A 563 -1.66 -57.22 -7.86
N GLY A 564 -1.44 -56.57 -9.01
CA GLY A 564 -2.51 -55.99 -9.83
C GLY A 564 -2.50 -54.46 -9.81
N ALA A 565 -3.20 -53.84 -10.76
CA ALA A 565 -3.16 -52.39 -10.98
C ALA A 565 -3.71 -51.58 -9.79
N ASP A 566 -4.63 -52.17 -9.01
CA ASP A 566 -5.31 -51.50 -7.90
C ASP A 566 -4.81 -51.99 -6.53
N ALA A 567 -3.77 -52.84 -6.48
CA ALA A 567 -3.27 -53.44 -5.24
C ALA A 567 -2.86 -52.40 -4.19
N GLY A 568 -2.35 -51.23 -4.61
CA GLY A 568 -1.98 -50.12 -3.73
C GLY A 568 -3.17 -49.48 -2.99
N ASN A 569 -4.41 -49.77 -3.40
CA ASN A 569 -5.61 -49.27 -2.73
C ASN A 569 -6.05 -50.11 -1.52
N TYR A 570 -5.35 -51.21 -1.26
CA TYR A 570 -5.73 -52.20 -0.27
C TYR A 570 -4.57 -52.54 0.67
N THR A 571 -4.91 -52.95 1.89
CA THR A 571 -3.98 -53.58 2.83
C THR A 571 -4.36 -55.03 3.04
N TYR A 572 -3.37 -55.91 3.10
CA TYR A 572 -3.57 -57.34 3.32
C TYR A 572 -2.44 -57.89 4.19
N SER A 573 -2.79 -58.59 5.26
CA SER A 573 -1.83 -59.12 6.23
C SER A 573 -1.47 -60.60 5.99
N GLY A 574 -1.88 -61.18 4.87
CA GLY A 574 -1.77 -62.63 4.64
C GLY A 574 -2.94 -63.40 5.25
N ALA A 575 -2.91 -64.71 5.10
CA ALA A 575 -3.89 -65.64 5.64
C ALA A 575 -3.19 -66.84 6.26
N THR A 576 -3.87 -67.50 7.20
CA THR A 576 -3.44 -68.77 7.77
C THR A 576 -4.45 -69.86 7.46
N GLY A 577 -4.00 -71.11 7.37
CA GLY A 577 -4.85 -72.25 7.07
C GLY A 577 -4.40 -73.55 7.70
N ASN A 578 -5.31 -74.52 7.73
CA ASN A 578 -5.08 -75.85 8.29
C ASN A 578 -4.58 -76.83 7.22
N TYR A 579 -3.83 -77.85 7.62
CA TYR A 579 -3.24 -78.85 6.72
C TYR A 579 -3.45 -80.27 7.25
N THR A 580 -3.68 -81.24 6.37
CA THR A 580 -3.87 -82.65 6.76
C THR A 580 -2.95 -83.59 5.99
N VAL A 581 -2.28 -84.50 6.69
CA VAL A 581 -1.49 -85.58 6.08
C VAL A 581 -2.17 -86.92 6.34
N SER A 582 -2.61 -87.59 5.28
CA SER A 582 -3.16 -88.94 5.35
C SER A 582 -2.05 -89.99 5.47
N LYS A 583 -2.33 -91.11 6.14
CA LYS A 583 -1.37 -92.24 6.23
C LYS A 583 -1.09 -92.81 4.84
N ALA A 584 0.16 -93.20 4.58
CA ALA A 584 0.51 -93.97 3.38
C ALA A 584 -0.02 -95.40 3.50
N THR A 585 -0.57 -95.92 2.41
CA THR A 585 -1.04 -97.32 2.35
C THR A 585 0.14 -98.27 2.23
N LEU A 586 0.23 -99.23 3.15
CA LEU A 586 1.23 -100.31 3.11
C LEU A 586 0.56 -101.59 2.60
N GLY A 587 1.17 -102.21 1.59
CA GLY A 587 0.83 -103.57 1.17
C GLY A 587 1.60 -104.56 2.02
N GLY A 588 0.88 -105.48 2.67
CA GLY A 588 1.49 -106.59 3.40
C GLY A 588 1.25 -107.90 2.66
N SER A 589 2.31 -108.68 2.45
CA SER A 589 2.20 -110.06 2.00
C SER A 589 2.95 -110.97 2.96
N ILE A 590 2.37 -112.13 3.24
CA ILE A 590 3.03 -113.19 4.00
C ILE A 590 3.34 -114.28 2.98
N ALA A 591 4.63 -114.58 2.79
CA ALA A 591 5.03 -115.71 1.96
C ALA A 591 4.46 -117.01 2.54
N SER A 592 4.30 -118.05 1.73
CA SER A 592 3.87 -119.37 2.25
C SER A 592 4.90 -119.92 3.22
N GLY A 593 4.48 -120.19 4.46
CA GLY A 593 5.28 -120.96 5.42
C GLY A 593 5.05 -122.46 5.23
N SER A 594 6.10 -123.26 5.37
CA SER A 594 5.98 -124.73 5.35
C SER A 594 6.66 -125.32 6.58
N SER A 595 6.09 -126.38 7.14
CA SER A 595 6.67 -127.09 8.28
C SER A 595 6.43 -128.58 8.13
N VAL A 596 7.34 -129.39 8.67
CA VAL A 596 7.25 -130.85 8.68
C VAL A 596 6.40 -131.28 9.87
N TYR A 597 5.49 -132.25 9.66
CA TYR A 597 4.57 -132.76 10.69
C TYR A 597 5.32 -133.21 11.96
N GLY A 598 4.94 -132.64 13.11
CA GLY A 598 5.57 -132.88 14.42
C GLY A 598 6.66 -131.89 14.82
N ALA A 599 7.08 -130.98 13.94
CA ALA A 599 8.04 -129.90 14.25
C ALA A 599 7.34 -128.57 14.57
N ALA A 600 8.06 -127.65 15.22
CA ALA A 600 7.60 -126.29 15.45
C ALA A 600 7.30 -125.57 14.12
N LEU A 601 6.17 -124.87 14.05
CA LEU A 601 5.74 -124.17 12.84
C LEU A 601 6.69 -123.03 12.47
N VAL A 602 7.11 -123.00 11.21
CA VAL A 602 7.88 -121.92 10.60
C VAL A 602 6.93 -121.09 9.72
N PRO A 603 6.40 -119.97 10.23
CA PRO A 603 5.57 -119.08 9.43
C PRO A 603 6.40 -118.42 8.33
N GLY A 604 5.77 -118.15 7.19
CA GLY A 604 6.43 -117.48 6.08
C GLY A 604 6.71 -116.02 6.39
N THR A 605 7.72 -115.47 5.72
CA THR A 605 8.25 -114.14 6.02
C THR A 605 7.21 -113.07 5.66
N ALA A 606 6.86 -112.23 6.65
CA ALA A 606 6.03 -111.06 6.41
C ALA A 606 6.88 -109.96 5.76
N THR A 607 6.44 -109.49 4.59
CA THR A 607 7.04 -108.34 3.89
C THR A 607 6.04 -107.21 3.77
N LEU A 608 6.50 -106.00 4.07
CA LEU A 608 5.75 -104.76 3.90
C LEU A 608 6.35 -104.00 2.73
N THR A 609 5.51 -103.66 1.75
CA THR A 609 5.90 -102.85 0.58
C THR A 609 5.06 -101.59 0.54
N THR A 610 5.67 -100.48 0.15
CA THR A 610 4.92 -99.25 -0.16
C THR A 610 4.30 -99.43 -1.54
N GLN A 611 2.98 -99.22 -1.68
CA GLN A 611 2.39 -99.11 -3.01
C GLN A 611 2.89 -97.80 -3.64
N SER A 612 3.96 -97.88 -4.43
CA SER A 612 4.26 -96.84 -5.42
C SER A 612 3.26 -97.03 -6.56
N ARG A 613 2.47 -95.99 -6.87
CA ARG A 613 1.57 -96.03 -8.04
C ARG A 613 2.40 -96.32 -9.29
N HIS A 614 2.21 -97.50 -9.87
CA HIS A 614 2.75 -97.85 -11.17
C HIS A 614 1.96 -97.07 -12.23
N LEU A 615 2.57 -96.02 -12.80
CA LEU A 615 2.09 -95.42 -14.05
C LEU A 615 2.47 -96.38 -15.18
N HIS A 616 1.49 -97.12 -15.68
CA HIS A 616 1.61 -97.92 -16.89
C HIS A 616 1.62 -96.95 -18.08
N GLN A 617 2.80 -96.61 -18.60
CA GLN A 617 2.94 -96.09 -19.96
C GLN A 617 3.19 -97.30 -20.86
N GLN A 618 2.14 -97.73 -21.56
CA GLN A 618 2.25 -98.68 -22.66
C GLN A 618 2.02 -97.89 -23.95
N ALA A 619 3.07 -97.72 -24.75
CA ALA A 619 2.95 -97.39 -26.16
C ALA A 619 3.94 -98.27 -26.93
N ASN A 620 3.37 -99.03 -27.86
CA ASN A 620 3.93 -100.15 -28.62
C ASN A 620 5.25 -99.87 -29.36
N THR A 621 6.05 -100.91 -29.50
CA THR A 621 6.98 -101.12 -30.62
C THR A 621 6.35 -102.04 -31.68
N ASP A 622 6.87 -101.92 -32.91
CA ASP A 622 6.64 -102.66 -34.17
C ASP A 622 5.71 -101.95 -35.17
N THR A 623 6.11 -101.54 -36.38
CA THR A 623 6.91 -102.26 -37.39
C THR A 623 7.55 -101.33 -38.46
N GLU A 624 8.65 -101.82 -39.03
CA GLU A 624 9.14 -101.68 -40.42
C GLU A 624 9.88 -100.45 -40.98
N ARG A 625 11.20 -100.66 -41.07
CA ARG A 625 12.20 -100.33 -42.12
C ARG A 625 11.65 -99.92 -43.51
N CYS A 626 12.25 -98.89 -44.12
CA CYS A 626 13.26 -99.11 -45.18
C CYS A 626 14.01 -97.83 -45.63
N ARG A 627 15.20 -98.09 -46.17
CA ARG A 627 16.27 -97.18 -46.61
C ARG A 627 16.04 -96.50 -47.96
N CYS A 628 16.71 -95.35 -48.08
CA CYS A 628 17.41 -94.75 -49.23
C CYS A 628 16.65 -94.44 -50.54
N ARG A 629 16.67 -93.16 -50.91
CA ARG A 629 17.68 -92.68 -51.86
C ARG A 629 18.30 -91.37 -51.37
#